data_AF-A0A3S2CBU4-F1
#
_entry.id   AF-A0A3S2CBU4-F1
#
_cell.length_a   1.000
_cell.length_b   1.000
_cell.length_c   1.000
_cell.angle_alpha   90.00
_cell.angle_beta   90.00
_cell.angle_gamma   90.00
#
_symmetry.space_group_name_H-M   'P 1'
#
loop_
_entity.id
_entity.type
_entity.pdbx_description
1 polymer ?
#
loop_
_entity_poly.entity_id
_entity_poly.type
_entity_poly.pdbx_seq_one_letter_code
_entity_poly.pdbx_strand_id
1 'polypeptide(L)'
;MDDQRADVAIIMGSQSDWATMRHAAETLEALGIPHKRLIISAHRTPDRLYDFAKGAKAAGYKVIIAGAGGAAHLPGMTAAMTPLPVFGVPVESKALSGQDSLLSIVQMPAGIPVGTLAIGKAGATNAALLAAAVLA
;
A
#
# COMPACT_ATOMS: atom_id res chain seq x y z
N MET A 1 26.09 7.65 1.56
CA MET A 1 25.11 7.09 0.61
C MET A 1 23.82 7.80 0.92
N ASP A 2 23.45 8.80 0.11
CA ASP A 2 22.28 9.62 0.37
C ASP A 2 21.06 8.70 0.54
N ASP A 3 20.52 8.67 1.75
CA ASP A 3 19.22 8.05 2.00
C ASP A 3 18.19 8.95 1.31
N GLN A 4 18.02 8.72 0.01
CA GLN A 4 17.20 9.54 -0.85
C GLN A 4 15.79 9.52 -0.25
N ARG A 5 15.34 10.70 0.19
CA ARG A 5 14.03 10.89 0.79
C ARG A 5 12.98 10.37 -0.19
N ALA A 6 12.14 9.45 0.28
CA ALA A 6 11.10 8.84 -0.53
C ALA A 6 9.75 9.51 -0.24
N ASP A 7 9.03 9.93 -1.28
CA ASP A 7 7.71 10.52 -1.15
C ASP A 7 6.62 9.45 -1.03
N VAL A 8 6.84 8.27 -1.65
CA VAL A 8 5.88 7.16 -1.61
C VAL A 8 6.48 5.94 -0.91
N ALA A 9 5.71 5.32 -0.02
CA ALA A 9 6.04 4.00 0.50
C ALA A 9 5.13 2.93 -0.13
N ILE A 10 5.71 1.88 -0.69
CA ILE A 10 5.00 0.69 -1.14
C ILE A 10 5.21 -0.40 -0.09
N ILE A 11 4.15 -0.82 0.57
CA ILE A 11 4.18 -1.88 1.57
C ILE A 11 3.36 -3.09 1.12
N MET A 12 3.82 -4.29 1.44
CA MET A 12 3.10 -5.52 1.12
C MET A 12 3.30 -6.61 2.17
N GLY A 13 2.34 -7.51 2.29
CA GLY A 13 2.33 -8.53 3.34
C GLY A 13 3.39 -9.63 3.19
N SER A 14 3.87 -9.86 1.97
CA SER A 14 4.73 -10.99 1.64
C SER A 14 5.52 -10.80 0.34
N GLN A 15 6.50 -11.68 0.11
CA GLN A 15 7.21 -11.73 -1.16
C GLN A 15 6.31 -12.15 -2.33
N SER A 16 5.25 -12.94 -2.11
CA SER A 16 4.33 -13.34 -3.17
C SER A 16 3.48 -12.17 -3.68
N ASP A 17 3.15 -11.21 -2.82
CA ASP A 17 2.42 -9.98 -3.21
C ASP A 17 3.24 -9.12 -4.20
N TRP A 18 4.56 -9.27 -4.21
CA TRP A 18 5.46 -8.50 -5.09
C TRP A 18 5.13 -8.69 -6.58
N ALA A 19 4.63 -9.85 -6.98
CA ALA A 19 4.20 -10.10 -8.36
C ALA A 19 3.15 -9.09 -8.83
N THR A 20 2.28 -8.63 -7.93
CA THR A 20 1.30 -7.56 -8.17
C THR A 20 1.91 -6.18 -7.90
N MET A 21 2.53 -6.00 -6.73
CA MET A 21 2.94 -4.68 -6.25
C MET A 21 4.14 -4.07 -6.99
N ARG A 22 4.93 -4.87 -7.71
CA ARG A 22 6.00 -4.36 -8.58
C ARG A 22 5.49 -3.36 -9.61
N HIS A 23 4.24 -3.50 -10.06
CA HIS A 23 3.67 -2.61 -11.05
C HIS A 23 3.45 -1.19 -10.51
N ALA A 24 3.24 -1.04 -9.19
CA ALA A 24 3.25 0.28 -8.56
C ALA A 24 4.66 0.88 -8.58
N ALA A 25 5.68 0.08 -8.24
CA ALA A 25 7.08 0.53 -8.24
C ALA A 25 7.54 0.92 -9.65
N GLU A 26 7.38 0.04 -10.64
CA GLU A 26 7.72 0.28 -12.04
C GLU A 26 7.06 1.57 -12.57
N THR A 27 5.80 1.82 -12.19
CA THR A 27 5.08 3.04 -12.58
C THR A 27 5.66 4.30 -11.91
N LEU A 28 5.99 4.24 -10.62
CA LEU A 28 6.64 5.37 -9.91
C LEU A 28 8.05 5.63 -10.44
N GLU A 29 8.82 4.57 -10.76
CA GLU A 29 10.13 4.66 -11.41
C GLU A 29 10.03 5.38 -12.76
N ALA A 30 9.06 5.01 -13.60
CA ALA A 30 8.82 5.65 -14.89
C ALA A 30 8.43 7.13 -14.79
N LEU A 31 7.77 7.52 -13.69
CA LEU A 31 7.40 8.91 -13.40
C LEU A 31 8.50 9.69 -12.67
N GLY A 32 9.61 9.04 -12.30
CA GLY A 32 10.70 9.66 -11.56
C GLY A 32 10.35 10.00 -10.11
N ILE A 33 9.37 9.32 -9.51
CA ILE A 33 8.93 9.58 -8.13
C ILE A 33 9.74 8.71 -7.14
N PRO A 34 10.49 9.32 -6.21
CA PRO A 34 11.23 8.59 -5.19
C PRO A 34 10.31 7.76 -4.30
N HIS A 35 10.59 6.47 -4.17
CA HIS A 35 9.78 5.56 -3.38
C HIS A 35 10.61 4.49 -2.69
N LYS A 36 10.08 3.94 -1.59
CA LYS A 36 10.65 2.78 -0.89
C LYS A 36 9.69 1.59 -0.95
N ARG A 37 10.25 0.38 -0.96
CA ARG A 37 9.50 -0.89 -1.05
C ARG A 37 9.80 -1.72 0.18
N LEU A 38 8.77 -2.15 0.91
CA LEU A 38 8.92 -2.83 2.19
C LEU A 38 7.97 -4.04 2.30
N ILE A 39 8.46 -5.13 2.89
CA ILE A 39 7.61 -6.25 3.30
C ILE A 39 7.23 -6.06 4.77
N ILE A 40 5.95 -5.78 5.01
CA ILE A 40 5.34 -5.56 6.32
C ILE A 40 4.05 -6.37 6.38
N SER A 41 4.06 -7.43 7.18
CA SER A 41 2.90 -8.29 7.34
C SER A 41 2.05 -7.81 8.51
N ALA A 42 0.79 -7.47 8.25
CA ALA A 42 -0.15 -7.06 9.30
C ALA A 42 -0.33 -8.14 10.38
N HIS A 43 -0.37 -9.42 9.97
CA HIS A 43 -0.62 -10.52 10.90
C HIS A 43 0.64 -11.14 11.49
N ARG A 44 1.75 -11.14 10.75
CA ARG A 44 3.00 -11.80 11.20
C ARG A 44 3.99 -10.85 11.86
N THR A 45 3.92 -9.57 11.54
CA THR A 45 4.80 -8.52 12.10
C THR A 45 3.98 -7.28 12.47
N PRO A 46 2.97 -7.39 13.35
CA PRO A 46 2.09 -6.28 13.70
C PRO A 46 2.84 -5.10 14.33
N ASP A 47 3.87 -5.35 15.15
CA ASP A 47 4.67 -4.28 15.75
C ASP A 47 5.45 -3.50 14.68
N ARG A 48 6.01 -4.19 13.67
CA ARG A 48 6.65 -3.54 12.53
C ARG A 48 5.68 -2.67 11.75
N LEU A 49 4.43 -3.11 11.59
CA LEU A 49 3.38 -2.30 10.96
C LEU A 49 3.08 -1.06 11.80
N TYR A 50 2.92 -1.23 13.11
CA TYR A 50 2.67 -0.14 14.04
C TYR A 50 3.76 0.93 13.96
N ASP A 51 5.02 0.51 14.10
CA ASP A 51 6.19 1.38 14.06
C ASP A 51 6.30 2.11 12.72
N PHE A 52 6.12 1.38 11.61
CA PHE A 52 6.14 1.96 10.27
C PHE A 52 5.04 3.02 10.10
N ALA A 53 3.79 2.68 10.40
CA ALA A 53 2.66 3.56 10.11
C ALA A 53 2.70 4.83 10.96
N LYS A 54 3.01 4.71 12.26
CA LYS A 54 3.19 5.86 13.17
C LYS A 54 4.40 6.72 12.78
N GLY A 55 5.48 6.10 12.32
CA GLY A 55 6.71 6.79 11.90
C GLY A 55 6.65 7.39 10.49
N ALA A 56 5.73 6.95 9.63
CA ALA A 56 5.78 7.23 8.19
C ALA A 56 5.82 8.73 7.85
N LYS A 57 4.98 9.55 8.51
CA LYS A 57 4.97 11.00 8.28
C LYS A 57 6.27 11.67 8.73
N ALA A 58 6.82 11.25 9.87
CA ALA A 58 8.09 11.77 10.37
C ALA A 58 9.27 11.37 9.49
N ALA A 59 9.22 10.16 8.90
CA ALA A 59 10.18 9.69 7.90
C ALA A 59 10.09 10.44 6.56
N GLY A 60 9.08 11.30 6.38
CA GLY A 60 8.96 12.20 5.24
C GLY A 60 8.08 11.71 4.10
N TYR A 61 7.49 10.51 4.22
CA TYR A 61 6.53 10.01 3.22
C TYR A 61 5.30 10.91 3.13
N LYS A 62 4.71 10.92 1.93
CA LYS A 62 3.52 11.69 1.57
C LYS A 62 2.33 10.79 1.27
N VAL A 63 2.58 9.64 0.65
CA VAL A 63 1.56 8.65 0.27
C VAL A 63 2.03 7.25 0.62
N ILE A 64 1.12 6.38 1.04
CA ILE A 64 1.39 4.96 1.25
C ILE A 64 0.53 4.13 0.30
N ILE A 65 1.16 3.24 -0.46
CA ILE A 65 0.49 2.23 -1.28
C ILE A 65 0.65 0.89 -0.57
N ALA A 66 -0.46 0.26 -0.18
CA ALA A 66 -0.47 -0.97 0.61
C ALA A 66 -1.17 -2.12 -0.14
N GLY A 67 -0.45 -3.22 -0.37
CA GLY A 67 -0.96 -4.41 -1.05
C GLY A 67 -1.13 -5.60 -0.11
N ALA A 68 -2.29 -6.26 -0.16
CA ALA A 68 -2.54 -7.51 0.56
C ALA A 68 -3.64 -8.34 -0.10
N GLY A 69 -3.61 -9.67 0.11
CA GLY A 69 -4.58 -10.63 -0.40
C GLY A 69 -5.32 -11.39 0.71
N GLY A 70 -6.51 -11.94 0.39
CA GLY A 70 -7.33 -12.70 1.33
C GLY A 70 -7.98 -11.81 2.39
N ALA A 71 -7.79 -12.12 3.67
CA ALA A 71 -8.15 -11.24 4.78
C ALA A 71 -7.17 -10.04 4.86
N ALA A 72 -7.30 -9.13 3.89
CA ALA A 72 -6.28 -8.15 3.52
C ALA A 72 -6.24 -6.91 4.45
N HIS A 73 -5.84 -7.08 5.72
CA HIS A 73 -5.91 -6.02 6.73
C HIS A 73 -4.80 -4.96 6.66
N LEU A 74 -3.74 -5.18 5.87
CA LEU A 74 -2.58 -4.28 5.84
C LEU A 74 -2.97 -2.82 5.51
N PRO A 75 -3.79 -2.51 4.48
CA PRO A 75 -4.12 -1.12 4.16
C PRO A 75 -4.94 -0.44 5.26
N GLY A 76 -6.00 -1.10 5.76
CA GLY A 76 -6.88 -0.54 6.78
C GLY A 76 -6.15 -0.28 8.11
N MET A 77 -5.33 -1.23 8.56
CA MET A 77 -4.54 -1.05 9.79
C MET A 77 -3.45 0.01 9.64
N THR A 78 -2.86 0.16 8.45
CA THR A 78 -1.93 1.27 8.17
C THR A 78 -2.65 2.61 8.30
N ALA A 79 -3.81 2.76 7.66
CA ALA A 79 -4.62 3.98 7.70
C ALA A 79 -5.07 4.35 9.12
N ALA A 80 -5.34 3.35 9.97
CA ALA A 80 -5.73 3.58 11.36
C ALA A 80 -4.63 4.24 12.21
N MET A 81 -3.37 4.20 11.76
CA MET A 81 -2.20 4.61 12.55
C MET A 81 -1.46 5.82 11.97
N THR A 82 -1.85 6.29 10.78
CA THR A 82 -1.18 7.39 10.08
C THR A 82 -2.19 8.39 9.52
N PRO A 83 -1.88 9.71 9.55
CA PRO A 83 -2.71 10.71 8.88
C PRO A 83 -2.43 10.81 7.37
N LEU A 84 -1.45 10.05 6.84
CA LEU A 84 -1.13 10.07 5.42
C LEU A 84 -2.22 9.34 4.60
N PRO A 85 -2.48 9.75 3.35
CA PRO A 85 -3.34 8.98 2.45
C PRO A 85 -2.77 7.58 2.24
N VAL A 86 -3.64 6.57 2.40
CA VAL A 86 -3.34 5.16 2.16
C VAL A 86 -4.17 4.66 0.99
N PHE A 87 -3.48 4.13 -0.02
CA PHE A 87 -4.04 3.54 -1.21
C PHE A 87 -3.93 2.02 -1.17
N GLY A 88 -5.07 1.35 -1.09
CA GLY A 88 -5.17 -0.09 -0.93
C GLY A 88 -5.24 -0.81 -2.28
N VAL A 89 -4.36 -1.79 -2.49
CA VAL A 89 -4.35 -2.66 -3.68
C VAL A 89 -4.78 -4.07 -3.26
N PRO A 90 -5.98 -4.52 -3.64
CA PRO A 90 -6.41 -5.90 -3.43
C PRO A 90 -5.58 -6.85 -4.29
N VAL A 91 -4.77 -7.70 -3.65
CA VAL A 91 -4.04 -8.75 -4.36
C VAL A 91 -4.98 -9.91 -4.65
N GLU A 92 -4.91 -10.47 -5.86
CA GLU A 92 -5.77 -11.59 -6.27
C GLU A 92 -5.51 -12.83 -5.40
N SER A 93 -6.55 -13.34 -4.77
CA SER A 93 -6.51 -14.56 -3.97
C SER A 93 -6.85 -15.78 -4.84
N LYS A 94 -6.29 -16.95 -4.51
CA LYS A 94 -6.45 -18.16 -5.33
C LYS A 94 -7.89 -18.66 -5.42
N ALA A 95 -8.65 -18.62 -4.32
CA ALA A 95 -9.97 -19.23 -4.25
C ALA A 95 -11.10 -18.28 -4.66
N LEU A 96 -10.96 -16.99 -4.35
CA LEU A 96 -12.01 -15.99 -4.51
C LEU A 96 -11.64 -14.87 -5.49
N SER A 97 -10.57 -15.06 -6.27
CA SER A 97 -10.10 -14.13 -7.29
C SER A 97 -9.99 -12.68 -6.79
N GLY A 98 -9.59 -12.52 -5.52
CA GLY A 98 -9.41 -11.22 -4.87
C GLY A 98 -10.70 -10.52 -4.41
N GLN A 99 -11.87 -11.15 -4.48
CA GLN A 99 -13.10 -10.56 -3.93
C GLN A 99 -13.02 -10.41 -2.40
N ASP A 100 -12.45 -11.40 -1.73
CA ASP A 100 -12.10 -11.34 -0.31
C ASP A 100 -11.11 -10.21 0.00
N SER A 101 -10.06 -10.08 -0.80
CA SER A 101 -9.10 -8.97 -0.69
C SER A 101 -9.78 -7.61 -0.86
N LEU A 102 -10.63 -7.48 -1.88
CA LEU A 102 -11.33 -6.24 -2.19
C LEU A 102 -12.22 -5.81 -1.04
N LEU A 103 -13.11 -6.69 -0.58
CA LEU A 103 -14.04 -6.38 0.51
C LEU A 103 -13.33 -6.12 1.83
N SER A 104 -12.22 -6.81 2.10
CA SER A 104 -11.39 -6.58 3.30
C SER A 104 -10.69 -5.22 3.31
N ILE A 105 -10.53 -4.57 2.14
CA ILE A 105 -9.83 -3.29 2.01
C ILE A 105 -10.83 -2.13 1.83
N VAL A 106 -11.83 -2.27 0.97
CA VAL A 106 -12.71 -1.14 0.56
C VAL A 106 -13.80 -0.81 1.58
N GLN A 107 -14.25 -1.78 2.38
CA GLN A 107 -15.39 -1.61 3.28
C GLN A 107 -15.01 -1.00 4.64
N MET A 108 -14.02 -0.10 4.66
CA MET A 108 -13.64 0.60 5.89
C MET A 108 -14.83 1.45 6.38
N PRO A 109 -15.13 1.42 7.70
CA PRO A 109 -16.17 2.27 8.27
C PRO A 109 -15.76 3.75 8.21
N ALA A 110 -16.74 4.64 8.34
CA ALA A 110 -16.49 6.08 8.40
C ALA A 110 -15.49 6.43 9.52
N GLY A 111 -14.48 7.22 9.19
CA GLY A 111 -13.45 7.70 10.10
C GLY A 111 -12.03 7.31 9.70
N ILE A 112 -11.81 6.11 9.16
CA ILE A 112 -10.48 5.62 8.74
C ILE A 112 -10.51 5.25 7.25
N PRO A 113 -10.23 6.21 6.34
CA PRO A 113 -10.37 5.98 4.91
C PRO A 113 -9.21 5.16 4.32
N VAL A 114 -9.53 4.33 3.33
CA VAL A 114 -8.56 3.72 2.40
C VAL A 114 -9.05 3.99 0.99
N GLY A 115 -8.23 4.61 0.14
CA GLY A 115 -8.53 4.74 -1.27
C GLY A 115 -8.24 3.43 -1.98
N THR A 116 -9.25 2.60 -2.21
CA THR A 116 -9.06 1.24 -2.76
C THR A 116 -9.10 1.25 -4.29
N LEU A 117 -8.19 0.49 -4.90
CA LEU A 117 -8.06 0.36 -6.35
C LEU A 117 -8.59 -0.98 -6.84
N ALA A 118 -8.56 -1.20 -8.16
CA ALA A 118 -8.92 -2.47 -8.79
C ALA A 118 -8.10 -3.65 -8.23
N ILE A 119 -8.62 -4.87 -8.37
CA ILE A 119 -7.88 -6.09 -7.98
C ILE A 119 -6.66 -6.27 -8.91
N GLY A 120 -5.53 -6.68 -8.33
CA GLY A 120 -4.34 -7.13 -9.07
C GLY A 120 -3.54 -6.02 -9.75
N LYS A 121 -2.94 -6.35 -10.90
CA LYS A 121 -2.00 -5.49 -11.64
C LYS A 121 -2.55 -4.09 -11.92
N ALA A 122 -3.79 -4.00 -12.41
CA ALA A 122 -4.42 -2.72 -12.73
C ALA A 122 -4.52 -1.82 -11.49
N GLY A 123 -4.83 -2.41 -10.32
CA GLY A 123 -4.86 -1.69 -9.05
C GLY A 123 -3.50 -1.16 -8.64
N ALA A 124 -2.45 -1.97 -8.75
CA ALA A 124 -1.09 -1.55 -8.42
C ALA A 124 -0.60 -0.40 -9.30
N THR A 125 -0.81 -0.48 -10.63
CA THR A 125 -0.49 0.63 -11.54
C THR A 125 -1.28 1.88 -11.20
N ASN A 126 -2.61 1.77 -11.00
CA ASN A 126 -3.45 2.92 -10.71
C ASN A 126 -3.19 3.52 -9.33
N ALA A 127 -2.74 2.74 -8.35
CA ALA A 127 -2.34 3.26 -7.04
C ALA A 127 -1.11 4.18 -7.17
N ALA A 128 -0.15 3.82 -8.02
CA ALA A 128 1.00 4.66 -8.33
C ALA A 128 0.60 5.93 -9.10
N LEU A 129 -0.27 5.82 -10.10
CA LEU A 129 -0.79 6.98 -10.83
C LEU A 129 -1.58 7.92 -9.93
N LEU A 130 -2.40 7.38 -9.02
CA LEU A 130 -3.15 8.18 -8.05
C LEU A 130 -2.21 8.84 -7.03
N ALA A 131 -1.16 8.14 -6.58
CA ALA A 131 -0.11 8.73 -5.76
C ALA A 131 0.59 9.89 -6.48
N ALA A 132 0.93 9.72 -7.75
CA ALA A 132 1.51 10.79 -8.57
C ALA A 132 0.57 11.99 -8.70
N ALA A 133 -0.72 11.76 -8.94
CA ALA A 133 -1.72 12.83 -9.03
C ALA A 133 -1.90 13.60 -7.71
N VAL A 134 -1.73 12.95 -6.56
CA VAL A 134 -1.75 13.62 -5.25
C VAL A 134 -0.49 14.44 -4.98
N LEU A 135 0.64 14.08 -5.58
CA LEU A 135 1.92 14.77 -5.40
C LEU A 135 2.14 15.95 -6.36
N ALA A 136 1.36 16.02 -7.45
CA ALA A 136 1.48 17.00 -8.53
C ALA A 136 1.07 18.43 -8.13
#